data_AF-A0A0C9RDJ0-F1
#
_entry.id   AF-A0A0C9RDJ0-F1
#
_cell.length_a   1.000
_cell.length_b   1.000
_cell.length_c   1.000
_cell.angle_alpha   90.00
_cell.angle_beta   90.00
_cell.angle_gamma   90.00
#
_symmetry.space_group_name_H-M   'P 1'
#
loop_
_entity.id
_entity.type
_entity.pdbx_description
1 polymer ?
#
loop_
_entity_poly.entity_id
_entity_poly.type
_entity_poly.pdbx_seq_one_letter_code
_entity_poly.pdbx_strand_id
1 'polypeptide(L)'
;MKNLSPMLSLYASNDGMLILKIETESACVSTHFPGLYVYNEIEIEEERISVTVDVKKFIMFLAWESVHPETVKCSIRQDTLVYLHLNLNDNFKIHYFLPATVL
;
A
#
# COMPACT_ATOMS: atom_id res chain seq x y z
N MET A 1 11.97 -0.10 8.29
CA MET A 1 11.82 -0.50 6.89
C MET A 1 12.71 0.33 5.94
N LYS A 2 12.52 1.64 5.74
CA LYS A 2 13.29 2.44 4.75
C LYS A 2 14.82 2.38 4.81
N ASN A 3 15.39 2.10 5.98
CA ASN A 3 16.84 2.00 6.17
C ASN A 3 17.41 0.64 5.76
N LEU A 4 16.55 -0.34 5.45
CA LEU A 4 16.94 -1.71 5.08
C LEU A 4 16.94 -1.93 3.57
N SER A 5 15.95 -1.38 2.86
CA SER A 5 15.85 -1.48 1.40
C SER A 5 15.13 -0.26 0.83
N PRO A 6 15.48 0.19 -0.40
CA PRO A 6 14.67 1.16 -1.14
C PRO A 6 13.37 0.56 -1.68
N MET A 7 13.23 -0.77 -1.69
CA MET A 7 12.06 -1.47 -2.23
C MET A 7 11.14 -1.93 -1.09
N LEU A 8 9.85 -1.62 -1.22
CA LEU A 8 8.80 -2.04 -0.30
C LEU A 8 7.76 -2.87 -1.07
N SER A 9 7.53 -4.11 -0.65
CA SER A 9 6.46 -4.95 -1.18
C SER A 9 5.21 -4.79 -0.33
N LEU A 10 4.10 -4.46 -0.98
CA LEU A 10 2.77 -4.41 -0.38
C LEU A 10 1.99 -5.64 -0.81
N TYR A 11 1.32 -6.30 0.12
CA TYR A 11 0.41 -7.40 -0.14
C TYR A 11 -0.96 -7.08 0.45
N ALA A 12 -2.02 -7.39 -0.27
CA ALA A 12 -3.39 -7.28 0.22
C ALA A 12 -4.18 -8.56 -0.09
N SER A 13 -5.05 -8.95 0.84
CA SER A 13 -6.03 -10.04 0.62
C SER A 13 -7.46 -9.55 0.88
N ASN A 14 -8.41 -10.35 0.38
CA ASN A 14 -9.86 -10.13 0.53
C ASN A 14 -10.37 -10.28 1.98
N ASP A 15 -9.57 -10.85 2.89
CA ASP A 15 -9.84 -10.96 4.32
C ASP A 15 -9.49 -9.69 5.12
N GLY A 16 -9.06 -8.61 4.44
CA GLY A 16 -8.69 -7.35 5.08
C GLY A 16 -7.28 -7.35 5.68
N MET A 17 -6.41 -8.29 5.31
CA MET A 17 -4.98 -8.22 5.65
C MET A 17 -4.23 -7.34 4.65
N LEU A 18 -3.47 -6.36 5.17
CA LEU A 18 -2.42 -5.65 4.44
C LEU A 18 -1.06 -5.98 5.06
N ILE A 19 -0.09 -6.34 4.23
CA ILE A 19 1.28 -6.64 4.68
C ILE A 19 2.26 -5.70 3.98
N LEU A 20 3.12 -5.08 4.77
CA LEU A 20 4.27 -4.31 4.30
C LEU A 20 5.53 -5.12 4.54
N LYS A 21 6.25 -5.49 3.49
CA LYS A 21 7.44 -6.34 3.56
C LYS A 21 8.64 -5.67 2.90
N ILE A 22 9.79 -5.79 3.56
CA ILE A 22 11.10 -5.53 2.99
C ILE A 22 11.97 -6.77 3.16
N GLU A 23 12.67 -7.13 2.10
CA GLU A 23 13.58 -8.26 2.05
C GLU A 23 14.93 -7.81 1.50
N THR A 24 16.00 -8.26 2.17
CA THR A 24 17.39 -8.10 1.78
C THR A 24 18.08 -9.46 1.87
N GLU A 25 19.35 -9.55 1.46
CA GLU A 25 20.13 -10.79 1.58
C GLU A 25 20.30 -11.27 3.04
N SER A 26 20.27 -10.35 4.00
CA SER A 26 20.58 -10.61 5.41
C SER A 26 19.37 -10.57 6.34
N ALA A 27 18.24 -9.99 5.91
CA ALA A 27 17.07 -9.85 6.76
C ALA A 27 15.76 -9.74 5.95
N CYS A 28 14.70 -10.29 6.52
CA CYS A 28 13.33 -10.05 6.07
C CYS A 28 12.54 -9.42 7.22
N VAL A 29 11.92 -8.27 6.96
CA VAL A 29 11.06 -7.56 7.90
C VAL A 29 9.67 -7.42 7.28
N SER A 30 8.65 -7.90 7.98
CA SER A 30 7.26 -7.72 7.59
C SER A 30 6.44 -7.11 8.72
N THR A 31 5.50 -6.24 8.38
CA THR A 31 4.51 -5.66 9.29
C THR A 31 3.12 -6.02 8.77
N HIS A 32 2.27 -6.53 9.65
CA HIS A 32 0.96 -7.08 9.31
C HIS A 32 -0.13 -6.19 9.90
N PHE A 33 -1.07 -5.76 9.06
CA PHE A 33 -2.21 -4.92 9.41
C PHE A 33 -3.51 -5.70 9.15
N PRO A 34 -4.06 -6.39 10.17
CA PRO A 34 -5.31 -7.13 10.05
C PRO A 34 -6.54 -6.23 10.20
N GLY A 35 -7.70 -6.74 9.77
CA GLY A 35 -9.01 -6.16 10.07
C GLY A 35 -9.33 -4.88 9.29
N LEU A 36 -8.71 -4.67 8.11
CA LEU A 36 -9.06 -3.58 7.23
C LEU A 36 -10.36 -3.86 6.48
N TYR A 37 -11.16 -2.83 6.26
CA TYR A 37 -12.37 -2.94 5.45
C TYR A 37 -12.03 -3.08 3.97
N VAL A 38 -12.55 -4.12 3.31
CA VAL A 38 -12.35 -4.36 1.88
C VAL A 38 -13.50 -3.75 1.09
N TYR A 39 -13.18 -2.80 0.21
CA TYR A 39 -14.16 -2.20 -0.69
C TYR A 39 -14.27 -3.01 -1.97
N ASN A 40 -15.51 -3.36 -2.34
CA ASN A 40 -15.83 -4.16 -3.52
C ASN A 40 -15.06 -5.49 -3.50
N GLU A 41 -15.65 -6.51 -2.86
CA GLU A 41 -15.15 -7.88 -2.93
C GLU A 41 -15.11 -8.32 -4.40
N ILE A 42 -13.94 -8.15 -5.02
CA ILE A 42 -13.64 -8.79 -6.29
C ILE A 42 -13.26 -10.22 -5.91
N GLU A 43 -13.85 -11.21 -6.57
CA GLU A 43 -13.34 -12.57 -6.54
C GLU A 43 -11.93 -12.54 -7.16
N ILE A 44 -10.92 -12.46 -6.32
CA ILE A 44 -9.53 -12.61 -6.74
C ILE A 44 -9.28 -14.13 -6.78
N GLU A 45 -8.89 -14.66 -7.94
CA GLU A 45 -8.47 -16.07 -8.06
C GLU A 45 -7.22 -16.37 -7.21
N GLU A 46 -6.39 -15.35 -6.99
CA GLU A 46 -5.20 -15.38 -6.14
C GLU A 46 -5.52 -15.01 -4.69
N GLU A 47 -4.98 -15.77 -3.75
CA GLU A 47 -5.19 -15.58 -2.30
C GLU A 47 -4.70 -14.20 -1.80
N ARG A 48 -3.71 -13.61 -2.48
CA ARG A 48 -3.15 -12.28 -2.21
C ARG A 48 -2.64 -11.62 -3.49
N ILE A 49 -2.91 -10.34 -3.63
CA ILE A 49 -2.28 -9.48 -4.64
C ILE A 49 -1.09 -8.73 -4.05
N SER A 50 -0.10 -8.42 -4.88
CA SER A 50 1.10 -7.71 -4.46
C SER A 50 1.62 -6.69 -5.47
N VAL A 51 2.38 -5.73 -4.96
CA VAL A 51 3.17 -4.81 -5.78
C VAL A 51 4.39 -4.33 -4.99
N THR A 52 5.53 -4.20 -5.67
CA THR A 52 6.75 -3.63 -5.08
C THR A 52 6.95 -2.21 -5.57
N VAL A 53 7.22 -1.28 -4.65
CA VAL A 53 7.32 0.15 -4.91
C VAL A 53 8.54 0.77 -4.24
N ASP A 54 8.89 1.99 -4.65
CA ASP A 54 9.92 2.78 -3.97
C ASP A 54 9.42 3.21 -2.58
N VAL A 55 10.14 2.80 -1.54
CA VAL A 55 9.78 3.05 -0.13
C VAL A 55 9.75 4.53 0.21
N LYS A 56 10.58 5.36 -0.42
CA LYS A 56 10.61 6.81 -0.14
C LYS A 56 9.38 7.48 -0.71
N LYS A 57 8.93 7.08 -1.90
CA LYS A 57 7.66 7.56 -2.47
C LYS A 57 6.47 7.13 -1.61
N PHE A 58 6.45 5.88 -1.13
CA PHE A 58 5.41 5.43 -0.21
C PHE A 58 5.42 6.24 1.11
N ILE A 59 6.59 6.52 1.68
CA ILE A 59 6.70 7.37 2.89
C ILE A 59 6.25 8.81 2.62
N MET A 60 6.53 9.35 1.44
CA MET A 60 6.04 10.67 1.04
C MET A 60 4.50 10.71 1.01
N PHE A 61 3.86 9.61 0.59
CA PHE A 61 2.41 9.47 0.74
C PHE A 61 1.98 9.50 2.22
N LEU A 62 2.66 8.76 3.10
CA LEU A 62 2.29 8.72 4.54
C LEU A 62 2.39 10.09 5.22
N ALA A 63 3.21 11.03 4.71
CA ALA A 63 3.29 12.39 5.23
C ALA A 63 1.97 13.18 5.11
N TRP A 64 1.06 12.76 4.21
CA TRP A 64 -0.27 13.35 4.07
C TRP A 64 -1.21 13.02 5.23
N GLU A 65 -0.81 12.19 6.18
CA GLU A 65 -1.55 12.04 7.44
C GLU A 65 -1.63 13.37 8.23
N SER A 66 -0.69 14.29 8.01
CA SER A 66 -0.68 15.62 8.65
C SER A 66 -1.88 16.50 8.32
N VAL A 67 -2.61 16.20 7.23
CA VAL A 67 -3.86 16.89 6.88
C VAL A 67 -5.10 16.18 7.41
N HIS A 68 -4.94 15.14 8.24
CA HIS A 68 -6.01 14.41 8.93
C HIS A 68 -7.16 13.96 8.02
N PRO A 69 -6.90 13.05 7.07
CA PRO A 69 -7.94 12.53 6.19
C PRO A 69 -9.06 11.81 6.97
N GLU A 70 -10.30 12.01 6.56
CA GLU A 70 -11.46 11.27 7.09
C GLU A 70 -11.39 9.79 6.71
N THR A 71 -10.94 9.50 5.49
CA THR A 71 -10.75 8.13 5.02
C THR A 71 -9.55 8.03 4.10
N VAL A 72 -8.84 6.92 4.19
CA VAL A 72 -7.77 6.53 3.26
C VAL A 72 -8.14 5.18 2.66
N LYS A 73 -8.06 5.07 1.33
CA LYS A 73 -8.24 3.81 0.60
C LYS A 73 -6.95 3.44 -0.11
N CYS A 74 -6.61 2.16 -0.06
CA CYS A 74 -5.49 1.57 -0.77
C CYS A 74 -6.04 0.56 -1.77
N SER A 75 -5.65 0.69 -3.02
CA SER A 75 -5.99 -0.24 -4.09
C SER A 75 -4.69 -0.69 -4.74
N ILE A 76 -4.46 -2.00 -4.76
CA ILE A 76 -3.31 -2.60 -5.41
C ILE A 76 -3.76 -3.16 -6.74
N ARG A 77 -2.99 -2.88 -7.80
CA ARG A 77 -3.09 -3.59 -9.07
C ARG A 77 -1.82 -4.42 -9.22
N GLN A 78 -2.01 -5.75 -9.30
CA GLN A 78 -0.94 -6.75 -9.33
C GLN A 78 0.22 -6.29 -10.20
N ASP A 79 1.41 -6.23 -9.59
CA ASP A 79 2.70 -5.89 -10.21
C ASP A 79 2.72 -4.61 -11.08
N THR A 80 1.72 -3.73 -10.92
CA THR A 80 1.53 -2.56 -11.77
C THR A 80 1.64 -1.26 -10.98
N LEU A 81 0.79 -1.07 -9.97
CA LEU A 81 0.77 0.15 -9.16
C LEU A 81 0.01 -0.04 -7.84
N VAL A 82 0.30 0.85 -6.89
CA VAL A 82 -0.59 1.18 -5.77
C VAL A 82 -1.31 2.48 -6.10
N TYR A 83 -2.63 2.47 -5.99
CA TYR A 83 -3.48 3.66 -6.04
C TYR A 83 -3.98 3.96 -4.62
N LEU A 84 -3.69 5.16 -4.14
CA LEU A 84 -4.08 5.62 -2.82
C LEU A 84 -4.98 6.83 -2.96
N HIS A 85 -6.04 6.84 -2.17
CA HIS A 85 -7.10 7.83 -2.24
C HIS A 85 -7.42 8.34 -0.84
N LEU A 86 -7.24 9.65 -0.62
CA LEU A 86 -7.58 10.32 0.63
C LEU A 86 -8.79 11.22 0.43
N ASN A 87 -9.73 11.17 1.37
CA ASN A 87 -10.79 12.16 1.52
C ASN A 87 -10.45 13.07 2.70
N LEU A 88 -10.41 14.39 2.50
CA LEU A 88 -10.06 15.38 3.54
C LEU A 88 -11.30 16.11 4.11
N ASN A 89 -12.44 15.98 3.44
CA ASN A 89 -13.80 16.42 3.77
C ASN A 89 -14.68 16.19 2.51
N ASP A 90 -15.92 16.68 2.51
CA ASP A 90 -16.85 16.55 1.38
C ASP A 90 -16.35 17.12 0.03
N ASN A 91 -15.36 18.01 0.04
CA ASN A 91 -14.97 18.79 -1.14
C ASN A 91 -13.56 18.48 -1.67
N PHE A 92 -12.70 17.84 -0.86
CA PHE A 92 -11.30 17.62 -1.24
C PHE A 92 -10.92 16.15 -1.23
N LYS A 93 -10.39 15.71 -2.37
CA LYS A 93 -9.87 14.37 -2.59
C LYS A 93 -8.46 14.45 -3.13
N ILE A 94 -7.59 13.58 -2.64
CA ILE A 94 -6.22 13.44 -3.15
C ILE A 94 -6.09 12.05 -3.77
N HIS A 95 -5.60 12.03 -5.00
CA HIS A 95 -5.31 10.82 -5.76
C HIS A 95 -3.80 10.66 -5.88
N TYR A 96 -3.26 9.57 -5.34
CA TYR A 96 -1.83 9.29 -5.35
C TYR A 96 -1.58 7.97 -6.06
N PHE A 97 -0.85 8.02 -7.18
CA PHE A 97 -0.50 6.85 -7.98
C PHE A 97 0.97 6.54 -7.78
N LEU A 98 1.25 5.35 -7.28
CA LEU A 98 2.60 4.85 -7.04
C LEU A 98 2.88 3.67 -7.97
N PRO A 99 3.60 3.87 -9.09
CA PRO A 99 3.91 2.78 -10.01
C PRO A 99 4.82 1.75 -9.34
N ALA A 100 4.69 0.51 -9.79
CA ALA A 100 5.62 -0.55 -9.43
C ALA A 100 7.05 -0.16 -9.82
N THR A 101 8.02 -0.53 -8.99
CA THR A 101 9.43 -0.47 -9.37
C THR A 101 9.73 -1.65 -10.28
N VAL A 102 10.23 -1.36 -11.48
CA VAL A 102 10.76 -2.40 -12.38
C VAL A 102 12.10 -2.86 -11.81
N LEU A 103 12.24 -4.16 -11.58
CA LEU A 103 13.51 -4.81 -11.25
C LEU A 103 14.40 -4.93 -12.49
#